data_AF-A0A7U6KQ70-F1
#
_entry.id   AF-A0A7U6KQ70-F1
#
_cell.length_a   1.000
_cell.length_b   1.000
_cell.length_c   1.000
_cell.angle_alpha   90.00
_cell.angle_beta   90.00
_cell.angle_gamma   90.00
#
_symmetry.space_group_name_H-M   'P 1'
#
loop_
_entity.id
_entity.type
_entity.pdbx_description
1 polymer ?
#
loop_
_entity_poly.entity_id
_entity_poly.type
_entity_poly.pdbx_seq_one_letter_code
_entity_poly.pdbx_strand_id
1 'polypeptide(L)'
;MLGTIGAIAPLLGLLGTVLGIISSFLAITDGAMQDPTMLAAGVSQALITTAAGMIVAIPALVAYRYFQRRIIDINAQFETQAGLMIQELYDYQLLDNTYVAAPANSMTTIDERATDRLDVDKSNMATI
;
A
#
# COMPACT_ATOMS: atom_id res chain seq x y z
N MET A 1 -13.26 -6.21 -4.83
CA MET A 1 -14.42 -7.11 -5.08
C MET A 1 -14.34 -8.44 -4.32
N LEU A 2 -13.17 -9.03 -4.06
CA LEU A 2 -13.09 -10.24 -3.20
C LEU A 2 -13.47 -9.98 -1.72
N GLY A 3 -13.09 -8.83 -1.16
CA GLY A 3 -13.43 -8.48 0.22
C GLY A 3 -14.94 -8.28 0.44
N THR A 4 -15.63 -7.74 -0.57
CA THR A 4 -17.09 -7.62 -0.56
C THR A 4 -17.77 -9.00 -0.64
N ILE A 5 -17.26 -9.92 -1.46
CA ILE A 5 -17.78 -11.29 -1.54
C ILE A 5 -17.57 -12.03 -0.21
N GLY A 6 -16.40 -11.91 0.41
CA GLY A 6 -16.11 -12.50 1.73
C GLY A 6 -16.95 -11.90 2.87
N ALA A 7 -17.33 -10.62 2.77
CA ALA A 7 -18.21 -9.97 3.76
C ALA A 7 -19.69 -10.31 3.58
N ILE A 8 -20.16 -10.50 2.34
CA ILE A 8 -21.57 -10.78 2.02
C ILE A 8 -21.89 -12.28 2.17
N ALA A 9 -20.95 -13.19 1.95
CA ALA A 9 -21.17 -14.64 2.01
C ALA A 9 -21.71 -15.15 3.38
N PRO A 10 -21.20 -14.71 4.55
CA PRO A 10 -21.78 -15.08 5.85
C PRO A 10 -23.20 -14.53 6.05
N LEU A 11 -23.48 -13.32 5.55
CA LEU A 11 -24.79 -12.69 5.64
C LEU A 11 -25.85 -13.47 4.84
N LEU A 12 -25.46 -14.04 3.68
CA LEU A 12 -26.32 -14.94 2.90
C LEU A 12 -26.59 -16.27 3.63
N GLY A 13 -25.60 -16.83 4.33
CA GLY A 13 -25.79 -18.02 5.17
C GLY A 13 -26.77 -17.78 6.33
N LEU A 14 -26.69 -16.62 6.97
CA LEU A 14 -27.64 -16.20 8.02
C LEU A 14 -29.04 -15.91 7.46
N LEU A 15 -29.17 -15.36 6.25
CA LEU A 15 -30.47 -15.23 5.59
C LEU A 15 -31.12 -16.60 5.34
N GLY A 16 -30.32 -17.60 4.97
CA GLY A 16 -30.79 -18.96 4.78
C GLY A 16 -31.30 -19.65 6.05
N THR A 17 -30.74 -19.33 7.23
CA THR A 17 -31.30 -19.84 8.50
C THR A 17 -32.68 -19.28 8.78
N VAL A 18 -32.85 -17.98 8.54
CA VAL A 18 -34.13 -17.29 8.73
C VAL A 18 -35.18 -17.87 7.79
N LEU A 19 -34.85 -18.10 6.51
CA LEU A 19 -35.77 -18.73 5.56
C LEU A 19 -36.12 -20.18 5.93
N GLY A 20 -35.17 -20.97 6.43
CA GLY A 20 -35.41 -22.35 6.89
C GLY A 20 -36.33 -22.41 8.11
N ILE A 21 -36.13 -21.52 9.07
CA ILE A 21 -37.00 -21.39 10.25
C ILE A 21 -38.40 -20.93 9.84
N ILE A 22 -38.52 -19.92 8.97
CA ILE A 22 -39.81 -19.45 8.46
C ILE A 22 -40.56 -20.58 7.74
N SER A 23 -39.89 -21.35 6.90
CA SER A 23 -40.49 -22.49 6.19
C SER A 23 -40.99 -23.58 7.15
N SER A 24 -40.26 -23.80 8.25
CA SER A 24 -40.66 -24.73 9.33
C SER A 24 -41.92 -24.25 10.04
N PHE A 25 -42.02 -22.96 10.34
CA PHE A 25 -43.20 -22.36 10.97
C PHE A 25 -44.40 -22.28 10.02
N LEU A 26 -44.19 -22.05 8.72
CA LEU A 26 -45.26 -22.09 7.72
C LEU A 26 -45.86 -23.50 7.57
N ALA A 27 -45.02 -24.53 7.61
CA ALA A 27 -45.47 -25.92 7.57
C ALA A 27 -46.34 -26.31 8.79
N ILE A 28 -46.11 -25.66 9.93
CA ILE A 28 -46.94 -25.84 11.15
C ILE A 28 -48.32 -25.20 10.97
N THR A 29 -48.39 -24.01 10.36
CA THR A 29 -49.65 -23.27 10.20
C THR A 29 -50.59 -23.86 9.16
N ASP A 30 -50.08 -24.58 8.15
CA ASP A 30 -50.88 -25.26 7.12
C ASP A 30 -51.50 -26.60 7.58
N GLY A 31 -51.48 -26.89 8.89
CA GLY A 31 -52.19 -28.02 9.47
C GLY A 31 -51.40 -29.32 9.57
N ALA A 32 -50.10 -29.32 9.26
CA ALA A 32 -49.23 -30.50 9.41
C ALA A 32 -48.71 -30.72 10.85
N MET A 33 -49.39 -30.16 11.85
CA MET A 33 -48.94 -30.15 13.23
C MET A 33 -49.44 -31.37 14.00
N GLN A 34 -48.59 -32.40 14.14
CA GLN A 34 -48.48 -33.19 15.38
C GLN A 34 -47.06 -33.70 15.66
N ASP A 35 -46.12 -33.65 14.69
CA ASP A 35 -44.83 -34.31 14.83
C ASP A 35 -43.66 -33.31 15.01
N PRO A 36 -43.06 -33.19 16.21
CA PRO A 36 -41.90 -32.32 16.47
C PRO A 36 -40.69 -32.63 15.56
N THR A 37 -40.69 -33.79 14.91
CA THR A 37 -39.69 -34.23 13.95
C THR A 37 -39.55 -33.28 12.74
N MET A 38 -40.65 -32.71 12.24
CA MET A 38 -40.58 -31.77 11.09
C MET A 38 -39.95 -30.43 11.46
N LEU A 39 -40.19 -29.94 12.67
CA LEU A 39 -39.55 -28.72 13.16
C LEU A 39 -38.03 -28.92 13.27
N ALA A 40 -37.61 -30.07 13.82
CA ALA A 40 -36.18 -30.42 13.92
C ALA A 40 -35.51 -30.51 12.53
N ALA A 41 -36.23 -31.02 11.52
CA ALA A 41 -35.72 -31.10 10.15
C ALA A 41 -35.44 -29.73 9.53
N GLY A 42 -36.31 -28.75 9.75
CA GLY A 42 -36.11 -27.40 9.20
C GLY A 42 -35.01 -26.59 9.91
N VAL A 43 -34.82 -26.82 11.22
CA VAL A 43 -33.63 -26.30 11.94
C VAL A 43 -32.34 -26.95 11.44
N SER A 44 -32.35 -28.25 11.15
CA SER A 44 -31.20 -28.94 10.57
C SER A 44 -30.82 -28.38 9.19
N GLN A 45 -31.81 -28.10 8.33
CA GLN A 45 -31.58 -27.47 7.02
C GLN A 45 -31.01 -26.04 7.15
N ALA A 46 -31.48 -25.27 8.13
CA ALA A 46 -30.92 -23.95 8.45
C ALA A 46 -29.42 -24.04 8.82
N LEU A 47 -29.04 -25.02 9.66
CA LEU A 47 -27.65 -25.24 10.05
C LEU A 47 -26.77 -25.65 8.87
N ILE A 48 -27.26 -26.52 7.96
CA ILE A 48 -26.54 -26.90 6.74
C ILE A 48 -26.23 -25.68 5.86
N THR A 49 -27.20 -24.77 5.70
CA THR A 49 -27.03 -23.57 4.87
C THR A 49 -26.01 -22.60 5.48
N THR A 50 -25.96 -22.51 6.81
CA THR A 50 -24.93 -21.71 7.51
C THR A 50 -23.55 -22.28 7.28
N ALA A 51 -23.40 -23.60 7.41
CA ALA A 51 -22.14 -24.29 7.19
C ALA A 51 -21.66 -24.10 5.73
N ALA A 52 -22.56 -24.20 4.76
CA ALA A 52 -22.26 -23.95 3.35
C ALA A 52 -21.77 -22.50 3.10
N GLY A 53 -22.44 -21.50 3.69
CA GLY A 53 -22.01 -20.10 3.60
C GLY A 53 -20.62 -19.85 4.21
N MET A 54 -20.33 -20.49 5.34
CA MET A 54 -19.01 -20.42 6.01
C MET A 54 -17.90 -21.08 5.19
N ILE A 55 -18.18 -22.22 4.54
CA ILE A 55 -17.23 -22.92 3.66
C ILE A 55 -16.77 -22.04 2.50
N VAL A 56 -17.65 -21.21 1.94
CA VAL A 56 -17.31 -20.28 0.85
C VAL A 56 -16.67 -18.99 1.38
N ALA A 57 -17.09 -18.50 2.55
CA ALA A 57 -16.61 -17.24 3.12
C ALA A 57 -15.12 -17.30 3.55
N ILE A 58 -14.67 -18.40 4.16
CA ILE A 58 -13.31 -18.53 4.68
C ILE A 58 -12.25 -18.44 3.54
N PRO A 59 -12.35 -19.21 2.44
CA PRO A 59 -11.41 -19.10 1.32
C PRO A 59 -11.42 -17.72 0.66
N ALA A 60 -12.61 -17.12 0.51
CA ALA A 60 -12.75 -15.78 -0.08
C ALA A 60 -12.02 -14.71 0.75
N LEU A 61 -12.11 -14.79 2.08
CA LEU A 61 -11.43 -13.88 2.99
C LEU A 61 -9.90 -14.08 2.97
N VAL A 62 -9.44 -15.32 2.91
CA VAL A 62 -8.00 -15.65 2.79
C VAL A 62 -7.43 -15.08 1.50
N ALA A 63 -8.11 -15.31 0.37
CA ALA A 63 -7.71 -14.76 -0.91
C ALA A 63 -7.67 -13.22 -0.88
N TYR A 64 -8.70 -12.57 -0.31
CA TYR A 64 -8.72 -11.11 -0.16
C TYR A 64 -7.52 -10.59 0.62
N ARG A 65 -7.20 -11.21 1.76
CA ARG A 65 -6.03 -10.82 2.57
C ARG A 65 -4.71 -10.99 1.82
N TYR A 66 -4.57 -12.04 1.02
CA TYR A 66 -3.39 -12.26 0.19
C TYR A 66 -3.20 -11.16 -0.85
N PHE A 67 -4.25 -10.83 -1.61
CA PHE A 67 -4.19 -9.77 -2.62
C PHE A 67 -3.99 -8.38 -1.99
N GLN A 68 -4.65 -8.10 -0.87
CA GLN A 68 -4.50 -6.83 -0.16
C GLN A 68 -3.05 -6.61 0.28
N ARG A 69 -2.41 -7.64 0.83
CA ARG A 69 -1.00 -7.56 1.21
C ARG A 69 -0.12 -7.28 0.00
N ARG A 70 -0.41 -7.93 -1.13
CA ARG A 70 0.39 -7.71 -2.33
C ARG A 70 0.24 -6.30 -2.92
N ILE A 71 -0.95 -5.71 -2.83
CA ILE A 71 -1.19 -4.33 -3.24
C ILE A 71 -0.42 -3.35 -2.34
N ILE A 72 -0.39 -3.59 -1.03
CA ILE A 72 0.37 -2.77 -0.08
C ILE A 72 1.87 -2.83 -0.41
N ASP A 73 2.41 -4.02 -0.66
CA ASP A 73 3.82 -4.16 -1.03
C ASP A 73 4.16 -3.39 -2.31
N ILE A 74 3.28 -3.45 -3.32
CA ILE A 74 3.47 -2.73 -4.58
C ILE A 74 3.43 -1.22 -4.34
N ASN A 75 2.45 -0.72 -3.57
CA ASN A 75 2.38 0.70 -3.23
C ASN A 75 3.61 1.18 -2.45
N ALA A 76 4.10 0.38 -1.50
CA ALA A 76 5.30 0.71 -0.74
C ALA A 76 6.54 0.79 -1.64
N GLN A 77 6.65 -0.08 -2.65
CA GLN A 77 7.71 -0.01 -3.65
C GLN A 77 7.59 1.27 -4.50
N PHE A 78 6.39 1.63 -4.94
CA PHE A 78 6.16 2.88 -5.68
C PHE A 78 6.49 4.11 -4.84
N GLU A 79 6.09 4.14 -3.56
CA GLU A 79 6.39 5.24 -2.65
C GLU A 79 7.90 5.41 -2.43
N THR A 80 8.61 4.28 -2.27
CA THR A 80 10.08 4.29 -2.17
C THR A 80 10.73 4.82 -3.45
N GLN A 81 10.30 4.32 -4.63
CA GLN A 81 10.86 4.74 -5.91
C GLN A 81 10.56 6.21 -6.23
N ALA A 82 9.34 6.68 -5.98
CA ALA A 82 8.96 8.07 -6.14
C ALA A 82 9.76 8.98 -5.19
N GLY A 83 9.96 8.56 -3.94
CA GLY A 83 10.79 9.27 -2.97
C GLY A 83 12.23 9.45 -3.43
N LEU A 84 12.83 8.40 -4.00
CA LEU A 84 14.19 8.45 -4.54
C LEU A 84 14.30 9.39 -5.76
N MET A 85 13.34 9.34 -6.69
CA MET A 85 13.31 10.28 -7.83
C MET A 85 13.20 11.74 -7.37
N ILE A 86 12.38 12.01 -6.35
CA ILE A 86 12.25 13.35 -5.79
C ILE A 86 13.58 13.79 -5.16
N GLN A 87 14.23 12.93 -4.39
CA GLN A 87 15.54 13.23 -3.80
C GLN A 87 16.60 13.54 -4.86
N GLU A 88 16.63 12.77 -5.95
CA GLU A 88 17.56 13.00 -7.06
C GLU A 88 17.32 14.37 -7.72
N LEU A 89 16.05 14.73 -7.95
CA LEU A 89 15.70 16.05 -8.49
C LEU A 89 16.08 17.21 -7.55
N TYR A 90 15.90 17.04 -6.24
CA TYR A 90 16.34 18.03 -5.25
C TYR A 90 17.86 18.18 -5.24
N ASP A 91 18.61 17.09 -5.38
CA ASP A 91 20.08 17.11 -5.43
C ASP A 91 20.57 17.85 -6.70
N TYR A 92 19.96 17.62 -7.86
CA TYR A 92 20.23 18.40 -9.07
C TYR A 92 19.94 19.90 -8.89
N GLN A 93 18.84 20.27 -8.22
CA GLN A 93 18.54 21.67 -7.93
C GLN A 93 19.57 22.30 -6.97
N LEU A 94 20.07 21.55 -6.00
CA LEU A 94 21.11 22.03 -5.09
C LEU A 94 22.44 22.22 -5.83
N LEU A 95 22.82 21.31 -6.72
CA LEU A 95 24.02 21.43 -7.55
C LEU A 95 23.92 22.59 -8.54
N ASP A 96 22.76 22.80 -9.18
CA ASP A 96 22.55 23.88 -10.16
C ASP A 96 22.54 25.26 -9.47
N ASN A 97 21.87 25.38 -8.33
CA ASN A 97 21.81 26.63 -7.55
C ASN A 97 23.16 26.99 -6.89
N THR A 98 23.99 25.98 -6.55
CA THR A 98 25.36 26.21 -6.08
C THR A 98 26.37 26.44 -7.22
N TYR A 99 26.15 25.90 -8.42
CA TYR A 99 26.93 26.26 -9.62
C TYR A 99 26.69 27.72 -10.04
N VAL A 100 25.43 28.18 -10.00
CA VAL A 100 25.08 29.60 -10.25
C VAL A 100 25.61 30.52 -9.14
N ALA A 101 25.71 30.04 -7.90
CA ALA A 101 26.27 30.78 -6.76
C ALA A 101 27.80 30.63 -6.59
N ALA A 102 28.49 29.84 -7.42
CA ALA A 102 29.93 29.70 -7.34
C ALA A 102 30.59 30.99 -7.86
N PRO A 103 31.30 31.77 -7.02
CA PRO A 103 31.94 33.00 -7.48
C PRO A 103 33.03 32.63 -8.49
N ALA A 104 32.86 33.10 -9.73
CA ALA A 104 33.87 33.17 -10.77
C ALA A 104 34.99 34.17 -10.41
N ASN A 105 35.59 34.04 -9.22
CA ASN A 105 36.72 34.86 -8.79
C ASN A 105 37.63 34.08 -7.84
N SER A 106 38.23 33.00 -8.34
CA SER A 106 39.42 32.40 -7.70
C SER A 106 40.48 31.93 -8.71
N MET A 107 40.30 32.25 -10.00
CA MET A 107 41.32 31.99 -11.03
C MET A 107 42.19 33.22 -11.36
N THR A 108 41.91 34.40 -10.76
CA THR A 108 42.59 35.67 -11.07
C THR A 108 43.52 36.18 -9.96
N THR A 109 43.67 35.48 -8.83
CA THR A 109 44.51 35.96 -7.70
C THR A 109 45.80 35.18 -7.49
N ILE A 110 46.09 34.17 -8.30
CA ILE A 110 47.37 33.42 -8.24
C ILE A 110 48.41 33.94 -9.25
N ASP A 111 47.98 34.58 -10.35
CA ASP A 111 48.91 35.09 -11.37
C ASP A 111 49.46 36.50 -11.08
N GLU A 112 48.81 37.30 -10.23
CA GLU A 112 49.29 38.66 -9.91
C GLU A 112 50.34 38.68 -8.79
N ARG A 113 50.37 37.62 -7.96
CA ARG A 113 51.32 37.48 -6.84
C ARG A 113 52.62 36.76 -7.24
N ALA A 114 52.64 36.13 -8.41
CA ALA A 114 53.82 35.44 -8.97
C ALA A 114 54.68 36.39 -9.82
N THR A 115 54.08 37.34 -10.54
CA THR A 115 54.80 38.36 -11.33
C THR A 115 55.49 39.39 -10.43
N ASP A 116 54.87 39.83 -9.33
CA ASP A 116 55.48 40.76 -8.37
C ASP A 116 56.73 40.19 -7.66
N ARG A 117 56.82 38.85 -7.53
CA ARG A 117 58.01 38.19 -6.95
C ARG A 117 59.17 38.00 -7.94
N LEU A 118 58.90 38.03 -9.24
CA LEU A 118 59.92 37.91 -10.28
C LEU A 118 60.57 39.26 -10.62
N ASP A 119 59.89 40.38 -10.33
CA ASP A 119 60.43 41.74 -10.52
C ASP A 119 61.34 42.18 -9.36
N VAL A 120 61.06 41.75 -8.12
CA VAL A 120 61.91 42.03 -6.95
C VAL A 120 63.26 41.30 -7.04
N ASP A 121 63.29 40.07 -7.55
CA ASP A 121 64.53 39.27 -7.67
C ASP A 121 65.50 39.82 -8.73
N LYS A 122 64.99 40.30 -9.88
CA LYS A 122 65.82 40.96 -10.91
C LYS A 122 66.44 42.26 -10.45
N SER A 123 65.77 43.01 -9.56
CA SER A 123 66.34 44.25 -9.00
C SER A 123 67.55 43.99 -8.09
N ASN A 124 67.62 42.82 -7.45
CA ASN A 124 68.67 42.49 -6.48
C ASN A 124 69.89 41.80 -7.11
N MET A 125 69.77 41.19 -8.30
CA MET A 125 70.92 40.67 -9.06
C MET A 125 71.69 41.74 -9.85
N ALA A 126 71.15 42.95 -10.03
CA ALA A 126 71.85 44.05 -10.72
C ALA A 126 72.80 44.85 -9.80
N THR A 127 72.89 44.50 -8.51
CA THR A 127 73.62 45.27 -7.49
C THR A 127 74.88 44.56 -6.95
N ILE A 128 75.34 43.49 -7.60
CA ILE A 128 76.65 42.86 -7.30
C ILE A 128 77.51 42.81 -8.55
#